data_AF-A0A922WPD3-F1
#
_entry.id   AF-A0A922WPD3-F1
#
_cell.length_a   1.000
_cell.length_b   1.000
_cell.length_c   1.000
_cell.angle_alpha   90.00
_cell.angle_beta   90.00
_cell.angle_gamma   90.00
#
_symmetry.space_group_name_H-M   'P 1'
#
loop_
_entity.id
_entity.type
_entity.pdbx_description
1 polymer ?
#
loop_
_entity_poly.entity_id
_entity_poly.type
_entity_poly.pdbx_seq_one_letter_code
_entity_poly.pdbx_strand_id
1 'polypeptide(L)'
;LAALARLITAEDAQGFAPDPIRRLAALLPPSPDVAETVAARLRLSKAQRTRLVSAAERIAEDIASPRVLAYRLSPPLAIDRLLLLGADARALEGWTVPLFPLKGGAIVARGITAGPAVASLLQTIEARWVAEGFPDSERVNQMLSEELGKAAT
;
A
#
# COMPACT_ATOMS: atom_id res chain seq x y z
N LEU A 1 18.71 15.72 -11.31
CA LEU A 1 18.55 15.35 -12.74
C LEU A 1 18.66 13.84 -12.98
N ALA A 2 19.68 13.15 -12.48
CA ALA A 2 19.83 11.69 -12.68
C ALA A 2 18.61 10.85 -12.23
N ALA A 3 17.98 11.18 -11.09
CA ALA A 3 16.77 10.49 -10.62
C ALA A 3 15.58 10.68 -11.57
N LEU A 4 15.36 11.90 -12.08
CA LEU A 4 14.33 12.17 -13.08
C LEU A 4 14.58 11.39 -14.38
N ALA A 5 15.83 11.35 -14.87
CA ALA A 5 16.17 10.59 -16.07
C ALA A 5 15.86 9.09 -15.90
N ARG A 6 16.24 8.50 -14.75
CA ARG A 6 15.90 7.10 -14.44
C ARG A 6 14.39 6.85 -14.37
N LEU A 7 13.65 7.76 -13.74
CA LEU A 7 12.19 7.67 -13.71
C LEU A 7 11.61 7.69 -15.13
N ILE A 8 12.05 8.60 -16.00
CA ILE A 8 11.56 8.69 -17.38
C ILE A 8 11.84 7.39 -18.14
N THR A 9 13.04 6.83 -17.99
CA THR A 9 13.37 5.52 -18.59
C THR A 9 12.47 4.40 -18.04
N ALA A 10 12.17 4.39 -16.73
CA ALA A 10 11.30 3.40 -16.12
C ALA A 10 9.83 3.54 -16.59
N GLU A 11 9.33 4.77 -16.70
CA GLU A 11 7.99 5.07 -17.25
C GLU A 11 7.86 4.50 -18.67
N ASP A 12 8.81 4.82 -19.55
CA ASP A 12 8.82 4.38 -20.95
C ASP A 12 8.94 2.86 -21.07
N ALA A 13 9.93 2.25 -20.40
CA ALA A 13 10.18 0.81 -20.46
C ALA A 13 9.03 -0.05 -19.91
N GLN A 14 8.22 0.49 -19.01
CA GLN A 14 7.11 -0.21 -18.38
C GLN A 14 5.74 0.19 -18.94
N GLY A 15 5.67 1.16 -19.86
CA GLY A 15 4.42 1.62 -20.48
C GLY A 15 3.56 2.55 -19.61
N PHE A 16 4.11 3.15 -18.55
CA PHE A 16 3.37 4.11 -17.73
C PHE A 16 3.42 5.52 -18.34
N ALA A 17 2.25 6.14 -18.48
CA ALA A 17 2.17 7.52 -18.98
C ALA A 17 2.95 8.49 -18.08
N PRO A 18 3.67 9.48 -18.66
CA PRO A 18 4.30 10.56 -17.91
C PRO A 18 3.35 11.24 -16.93
N ASP A 19 3.77 11.37 -15.66
CA ASP A 19 2.98 12.08 -14.65
C ASP A 19 3.79 13.26 -14.05
N PRO A 20 3.25 14.49 -14.08
CA PRO A 20 3.98 15.67 -13.62
C PRO A 20 4.26 15.67 -12.11
N ILE A 21 3.38 15.09 -11.28
CA ILE A 21 3.59 15.04 -9.82
C ILE A 21 4.65 14.00 -9.47
N ARG A 22 4.63 12.83 -10.12
CA ARG A 22 5.66 11.81 -9.95
C ARG A 22 7.03 12.33 -10.42
N ARG A 23 7.09 13.03 -11.55
CA ARG A 23 8.33 13.67 -12.03
C ARG A 23 8.83 14.78 -11.13
N LEU A 24 7.92 15.58 -10.55
CA LEU A 24 8.29 16.54 -9.50
C LEU A 24 8.89 15.83 -8.29
N ALA A 25 8.31 14.71 -7.84
CA ALA A 25 8.84 13.92 -6.73
C ALA A 25 10.28 13.41 -6.99
N ALA A 26 10.61 13.07 -8.24
CA ALA A 26 11.97 12.67 -8.63
C ALA A 26 13.02 13.80 -8.56
N LEU A 27 12.57 15.06 -8.51
CA LEU A 27 13.42 16.23 -8.35
C LEU A 27 13.65 16.61 -6.87
N LEU A 28 12.92 15.98 -5.95
CA LEU A 28 13.00 16.25 -4.51
C LEU A 28 13.72 15.12 -3.76
N PRO A 29 14.36 15.41 -2.62
CA PRO A 29 14.78 14.36 -1.71
C PRO A 29 13.55 13.55 -1.22
N PRO A 30 13.70 12.27 -0.87
CA PRO A 30 12.67 11.48 -0.21
C PRO A 30 12.45 12.00 1.23
N SER A 31 11.82 13.17 1.35
CA SER A 31 11.54 13.85 2.61
C SER A 31 10.10 14.40 2.58
N PRO A 32 9.20 13.86 3.41
CA PRO A 32 7.82 14.33 3.49
C PRO A 32 7.70 15.82 3.80
N ASP A 33 8.53 16.35 4.71
CA ASP A 33 8.52 17.77 5.08
C ASP A 33 8.90 18.70 3.91
N VAL A 34 9.88 18.29 3.11
CA VAL A 34 10.28 19.02 1.90
C VAL A 34 9.16 18.98 0.86
N ALA A 35 8.58 17.80 0.63
CA ALA A 35 7.45 17.63 -0.28
C ALA A 35 6.24 18.49 0.14
N GLU A 36 5.95 18.55 1.43
CA GLU A 36 4.85 19.32 2.01
C GLU A 36 5.06 20.83 1.83
N THR A 37 6.30 21.30 2.04
CA THR A 37 6.71 22.69 1.81
C THR A 37 6.58 23.07 0.33
N VAL A 38 7.06 22.21 -0.58
CA VAL A 38 6.97 22.42 -2.03
C VAL A 38 5.50 22.44 -2.47
N ALA A 39 4.69 21.49 -2.01
CA ALA A 39 3.28 21.42 -2.33
C ALA A 39 2.52 22.68 -1.90
N ALA A 40 2.84 23.22 -0.71
CA ALA A 40 2.25 24.46 -0.21
C ALA A 40 2.63 25.66 -1.07
N ARG A 41 3.92 25.82 -1.39
CA ARG A 41 4.43 26.95 -2.20
C ARG A 41 3.87 26.96 -3.62
N LEU A 42 3.74 25.78 -4.23
CA LEU A 42 3.17 25.63 -5.57
C LEU A 42 1.63 25.63 -5.57
N ARG A 43 0.99 25.72 -4.40
CA ARG A 43 -0.48 25.69 -4.23
C ARG A 43 -1.11 24.47 -4.91
N LEU A 44 -0.47 23.31 -4.76
CA LEU A 44 -0.97 22.06 -5.32
C LEU A 44 -2.34 21.71 -4.73
N SER A 45 -3.19 21.07 -5.54
CA SER A 45 -4.48 20.57 -5.06
C SER A 45 -4.28 19.54 -3.94
N LYS A 46 -5.32 19.29 -3.13
CA LYS A 46 -5.28 18.28 -2.07
C LYS A 46 -4.81 16.92 -2.59
N ALA A 47 -5.34 16.49 -3.74
CA ALA A 47 -4.97 15.22 -4.36
C ALA A 47 -3.49 15.20 -4.81
N GLN A 48 -3.01 16.29 -5.42
CA GLN A 48 -1.61 16.40 -5.85
C GLN A 48 -0.64 16.44 -4.65
N ARG A 49 -1.00 17.15 -3.58
CA ARG A 49 -0.25 17.19 -2.32
C ARG A 49 -0.13 15.80 -1.71
N THR A 50 -1.23 15.06 -1.57
CA THR A 50 -1.23 13.68 -1.05
C THR A 50 -0.32 12.77 -1.88
N ARG A 51 -0.38 12.86 -3.22
CA ARG A 51 0.51 12.09 -4.10
C ARG A 51 1.98 12.45 -3.91
N LEU A 52 2.32 13.73 -3.86
CA LEU A 52 3.70 14.19 -3.71
C LEU A 52 4.30 13.77 -2.35
N VAL A 53 3.54 13.93 -1.26
CA VAL A 53 3.97 13.52 0.09
C VAL A 53 4.13 12.00 0.16
N SER A 54 3.16 11.23 -0.33
CA SER A 54 3.29 9.77 -0.39
C SER A 54 4.51 9.34 -1.20
N ALA A 55 4.80 9.97 -2.34
CA ALA A 55 5.99 9.66 -3.13
C ALA A 55 7.31 9.99 -2.40
N ALA A 56 7.28 10.97 -1.48
CA ALA A 56 8.44 11.37 -0.69
C ALA A 56 8.72 10.45 0.52
N GLU A 57 7.71 9.72 0.99
CA GLU A 57 7.82 8.68 2.02
C GLU A 57 8.37 7.34 1.48
N ARG A 58 8.78 7.28 0.21
CA ARG A 58 9.34 6.05 -0.39
C ARG A 58 10.56 5.55 0.38
N ILE A 59 10.59 4.26 0.65
CA ILE A 59 11.71 3.55 1.28
C ILE A 59 12.12 2.34 0.45
N ALA A 60 13.33 1.82 0.65
CA ALA A 60 13.86 0.72 -0.17
C ALA A 60 12.98 -0.55 -0.07
N GLU A 61 12.38 -0.78 1.09
CA GLU A 61 11.53 -1.94 1.41
C GLU A 61 10.21 -1.93 0.63
N ASP A 62 9.79 -0.79 0.08
CA ASP A 62 8.56 -0.69 -0.71
C ASP A 62 8.60 -1.60 -1.96
N ILE A 63 9.79 -1.93 -2.47
CA ILE A 63 9.96 -2.81 -3.64
C ILE A 63 9.71 -4.29 -3.33
N ALA A 64 9.73 -4.69 -2.04
CA ALA A 64 9.68 -6.09 -1.64
C ALA A 64 8.33 -6.76 -1.98
N SER A 65 7.24 -5.99 -1.99
CA SER A 65 5.91 -6.51 -2.24
C SER A 65 4.99 -5.43 -2.85
N PRO A 66 4.99 -5.25 -4.18
CA PRO A 66 4.17 -4.25 -4.87
C PRO A 66 2.69 -4.27 -4.47
N ARG A 67 2.08 -5.46 -4.39
CA ARG A 67 0.66 -5.62 -4.03
C ARG A 67 0.37 -5.26 -2.57
N VAL A 68 1.28 -5.58 -1.65
CA VAL A 68 1.17 -5.18 -0.23
C VAL A 68 1.29 -3.66 -0.10
N LEU A 69 2.23 -3.05 -0.84
CA LEU A 69 2.35 -1.60 -0.90
C LEU A 69 1.05 -0.95 -1.44
N ALA A 70 0.51 -1.48 -2.54
CA ALA A 70 -0.72 -1.00 -3.13
C ALA A 70 -1.95 -1.21 -2.25
N TYR A 71 -2.01 -2.29 -1.45
CA TYR A 71 -3.06 -2.50 -0.45
C TYR A 71 -3.01 -1.43 0.65
N ARG A 72 -1.82 -1.12 1.17
CA ARG A 72 -1.63 -0.13 2.25
C ARG A 72 -1.89 1.32 1.82
N LEU A 73 -1.61 1.67 0.56
CA LEU A 73 -1.67 3.05 0.08
C LEU A 73 -2.78 3.30 -0.95
N SER A 74 -2.77 2.49 -2.00
CA SER A 74 -3.59 2.46 -3.23
C SER A 74 -2.68 2.18 -4.44
N PRO A 75 -3.19 1.59 -5.54
CA PRO A 75 -2.38 1.30 -6.72
C PRO A 75 -1.66 2.53 -7.30
N PRO A 76 -2.30 3.71 -7.49
CA PRO A 76 -1.62 4.88 -8.04
C PRO A 76 -0.43 5.35 -7.20
N LEU A 77 -0.58 5.37 -5.87
CA LEU A 77 0.49 5.78 -4.95
C LEU A 77 1.63 4.76 -4.90
N ALA A 78 1.31 3.47 -4.95
CA ALA A 78 2.31 2.41 -4.98
C ALA A 78 3.10 2.41 -6.31
N ILE A 79 2.42 2.60 -7.45
CA ILE A 79 3.06 2.76 -8.76
C ILE A 79 4.06 3.93 -8.71
N ASP A 80 3.66 5.08 -8.16
CA ASP A 80 4.54 6.24 -8.05
C ASP A 80 5.83 5.91 -7.27
N ARG A 81 5.72 5.23 -6.12
CA ARG A 81 6.89 4.82 -5.30
C ARG A 81 7.77 3.79 -6.01
N LEU A 82 7.17 2.76 -6.61
CA LEU A 82 7.91 1.70 -7.30
C LEU A 82 8.74 2.27 -8.46
N LEU A 83 8.14 3.11 -9.30
CA LEU A 83 8.84 3.74 -10.42
C LEU A 83 9.96 4.68 -9.94
N LEU A 84 9.74 5.44 -8.87
CA LEU A 84 10.77 6.31 -8.27
C LEU A 84 11.95 5.53 -7.68
N LEU A 85 11.71 4.31 -7.21
CA LEU A 85 12.71 3.38 -6.71
C LEU A 85 13.35 2.54 -7.83
N GLY A 86 12.87 2.67 -9.07
CA GLY A 86 13.35 1.90 -10.22
C GLY A 86 12.87 0.44 -10.23
N ALA A 87 11.81 0.12 -9.48
CA ALA A 87 11.21 -1.20 -9.43
C ALA A 87 10.15 -1.40 -10.53
N ASP A 88 9.77 -2.65 -10.75
CA ASP A 88 8.69 -3.02 -11.69
C ASP A 88 7.32 -2.77 -11.05
N ALA A 89 6.55 -1.87 -11.64
CA ALA A 89 5.21 -1.50 -11.22
C ALA A 89 4.11 -2.22 -12.03
N ARG A 90 4.45 -2.98 -13.09
CA ARG A 90 3.48 -3.67 -13.97
C ARG A 90 2.67 -4.73 -13.22
N ALA A 91 3.17 -5.26 -12.11
CA ALA A 91 2.42 -6.16 -11.23
C ALA A 91 1.13 -5.55 -10.66
N LEU A 92 0.98 -4.22 -10.73
CA LEU A 92 -0.20 -3.47 -10.29
C LEU A 92 -1.12 -3.07 -11.44
N GLU A 93 -0.70 -3.28 -12.69
CA GLU A 93 -1.52 -2.94 -13.86
C GLU A 93 -2.73 -3.88 -13.93
N GLY A 94 -3.93 -3.30 -13.96
CA GLY A 94 -5.19 -4.07 -13.91
C GLY A 94 -5.44 -4.82 -12.58
N TRP A 95 -4.55 -4.72 -11.60
CA TRP A 95 -4.73 -5.37 -10.32
C TRP A 95 -5.79 -4.64 -9.50
N THR A 96 -6.82 -5.37 -9.08
CA THR A 96 -7.86 -4.86 -8.20
C THR A 96 -7.49 -5.18 -6.76
N VAL A 97 -7.47 -4.15 -5.90
CA VAL A 97 -7.17 -4.30 -4.47
C VAL A 97 -8.23 -5.21 -3.82
N PRO A 98 -7.86 -6.36 -3.26
CA PRO A 98 -8.81 -7.26 -2.61
C PRO A 98 -9.40 -6.61 -1.37
N LEU A 99 -10.67 -6.90 -1.09
CA LEU A 99 -11.33 -6.54 0.15
C LEU A 99 -11.07 -7.64 1.18
N PHE A 100 -10.66 -7.26 2.39
CA PHE A 100 -10.48 -8.22 3.48
C PHE A 100 -11.83 -8.91 3.79
N PRO A 101 -11.93 -10.24 3.67
CA PRO A 101 -13.23 -10.92 3.68
C PRO A 101 -13.81 -11.15 5.08
N LEU A 102 -13.08 -10.81 6.15
CA LEU A 102 -13.52 -11.00 7.53
C LEU A 102 -13.96 -9.69 8.18
N LYS A 103 -15.14 -9.71 8.79
CA LYS A 103 -15.70 -8.57 9.54
C LYS A 103 -15.88 -8.95 11.01
N GLY A 104 -15.83 -7.95 11.90
CA GLY A 104 -15.97 -8.17 13.35
C GLY A 104 -17.25 -8.90 13.76
N GLY A 105 -18.37 -8.67 13.07
CA GLY A 105 -19.62 -9.39 13.33
C GLY A 105 -19.51 -10.92 13.17
N ALA A 106 -18.67 -11.41 12.26
CA ALA A 106 -18.43 -12.84 12.08
C ALA A 106 -17.58 -13.46 13.20
N ILE A 107 -16.82 -12.64 13.93
CA ILE A 107 -16.07 -13.04 15.12
C ILE A 107 -17.01 -13.05 16.33
N VAL A 108 -17.85 -12.02 16.47
CA VAL A 108 -18.86 -11.94 17.55
C VAL A 108 -19.85 -13.11 17.48
N ALA A 109 -20.28 -13.50 16.27
CA ALA A 109 -21.13 -14.67 16.05
C ALA A 109 -20.51 -15.99 16.50
N ARG A 110 -19.18 -16.05 16.68
CA ARG A 110 -18.45 -17.22 17.22
C ARG A 110 -18.25 -17.16 18.74
N GLY A 111 -18.92 -16.23 19.42
CA GLY A 111 -18.95 -16.16 20.89
C GLY A 111 -17.90 -15.26 21.53
N ILE A 112 -17.09 -14.53 20.75
CA ILE A 112 -16.19 -13.53 21.29
C ILE A 112 -16.95 -12.23 21.56
N THR A 113 -16.88 -11.74 22.79
CA THR A 113 -17.47 -10.45 23.18
C THR A 113 -16.87 -9.31 22.36
N ALA A 114 -17.73 -8.46 21.80
CA ALA A 114 -17.32 -7.26 21.10
C ALA A 114 -16.39 -6.39 21.98
N GLY A 115 -15.31 -5.88 21.39
CA GLY A 115 -14.34 -5.06 22.12
C GLY A 115 -12.93 -5.16 21.53
N PRO A 116 -11.91 -4.71 22.28
CA PRO A 116 -10.52 -4.68 21.83
C PRO A 116 -10.01 -6.04 21.35
N ALA A 117 -10.45 -7.14 21.96
CA ALA A 117 -10.06 -8.49 21.55
C ALA A 117 -10.47 -8.83 20.10
N VAL A 118 -11.65 -8.39 19.66
CA VAL A 118 -12.11 -8.58 18.27
C VAL A 118 -11.24 -7.78 17.31
N ALA A 119 -10.90 -6.54 17.66
CA ALA A 119 -10.05 -5.69 16.83
C ALA A 119 -8.64 -6.27 16.68
N SER A 120 -8.03 -6.71 17.79
CA SER A 120 -6.72 -7.36 17.77
C SER A 120 -6.73 -8.64 16.92
N LEU A 121 -7.77 -9.47 17.04
CA LEU A 121 -7.90 -10.69 16.25
C LEU A 121 -8.06 -10.39 14.75
N LEU A 122 -8.88 -9.39 14.39
CA LEU A 122 -9.00 -8.93 13.00
C LEU A 122 -7.65 -8.49 12.43
N GLN A 123 -6.89 -7.69 13.19
CA GLN A 123 -5.56 -7.21 12.76
C GLN A 123 -4.58 -8.36 12.56
N THR A 124 -4.54 -9.34 13.46
CA THR A 124 -3.69 -10.53 13.33
C THR A 124 -4.02 -11.33 12.06
N ILE A 125 -5.31 -11.57 11.81
CA ILE A 125 -5.75 -12.33 10.64
C ILE A 125 -5.52 -11.54 9.36
N GLU A 126 -5.77 -10.23 9.36
CA GLU A 126 -5.51 -9.36 8.20
C GLU A 126 -4.02 -9.33 7.86
N ALA A 127 -3.14 -9.20 8.85
CA ALA A 127 -1.69 -9.23 8.64
C ALA A 127 -1.23 -10.56 8.01
N ARG A 128 -1.78 -11.69 8.47
CA ARG A 128 -1.50 -13.01 7.89
C ARG A 128 -2.08 -13.16 6.48
N TRP A 129 -3.30 -12.67 6.24
CA TRP A 129 -3.94 -12.67 4.93
C TRP A 129 -3.13 -11.88 3.90
N VAL A 130 -2.60 -10.72 4.29
CA VAL A 130 -1.68 -9.93 3.45
C VAL A 130 -0.37 -10.70 3.20
N ALA A 131 0.21 -11.32 4.23
CA ALA A 131 1.45 -12.09 4.12
C ALA A 131 1.31 -13.34 3.22
N GLU A 132 0.14 -13.98 3.21
CA GLU A 132 -0.17 -15.13 2.35
C GLU A 132 -0.59 -14.71 0.92
N GLY A 133 -0.57 -13.41 0.59
CA GLY A 133 -0.83 -12.93 -0.77
C GLY A 133 -2.32 -12.82 -1.12
N PHE A 134 -3.15 -12.43 -0.15
CA PHE A 134 -4.58 -12.17 -0.31
C PHE A 134 -5.42 -13.41 -0.73
N PRO A 135 -5.35 -14.54 0.01
CA PRO A 135 -6.14 -15.72 -0.31
C PRO A 135 -7.65 -15.48 -0.09
N ASP A 136 -8.46 -16.46 -0.47
CA ASP A 136 -9.92 -16.35 -0.42
C ASP A 136 -10.52 -16.41 1.00
N SER A 137 -11.85 -16.35 1.06
CA SER A 137 -12.60 -16.38 2.31
C SER A 137 -12.51 -17.73 3.03
N GLU A 138 -12.30 -18.84 2.31
CA GLU A 138 -12.15 -20.16 2.93
C GLU A 138 -10.87 -20.20 3.75
N ARG A 139 -9.75 -19.75 3.15
CA ARG A 139 -8.47 -19.66 3.85
C ARG A 139 -8.54 -18.71 5.05
N VAL A 140 -9.22 -17.57 4.92
CA VAL A 140 -9.38 -16.63 6.05
C VAL A 140 -10.21 -17.22 7.19
N ASN A 141 -11.23 -18.03 6.90
CA ASN A 141 -11.97 -18.74 7.94
C ASN A 141 -11.11 -19.80 8.64
N GLN A 142 -10.24 -20.49 7.90
CA GLN A 142 -9.27 -21.41 8.49
C GLN A 142 -8.31 -20.68 9.44
N MET A 143 -7.76 -19.52 9.04
CA MET A 143 -6.91 -18.69 9.90
C MET A 143 -7.64 -18.29 11.18
N LEU A 144 -8.91 -17.90 11.10
CA LEU A 144 -9.71 -17.56 12.27
C LEU A 144 -9.88 -18.76 13.20
N SER A 145 -10.22 -19.94 12.68
CA SER A 145 -10.31 -21.16 13.49
C SER A 145 -8.98 -21.51 14.18
N GLU A 146 -7.85 -21.36 13.49
CA GLU A 146 -6.52 -21.58 14.06
C GLU A 146 -6.22 -20.60 15.21
N GLU A 147 -6.50 -19.30 15.05
CA GLU A 147 -6.28 -18.31 16.09
C GLU A 147 -7.20 -18.50 17.31
N LEU A 148 -8.46 -18.89 17.10
CA LEU A 148 -9.39 -19.21 18.19
C LEU A 148 -8.93 -20.44 18.98
N GLY A 149 -8.37 -21.46 18.31
CA GLY A 149 -7.81 -22.64 18.97
C GLY A 149 -6.62 -22.33 19.86
N LYS A 150 -5.75 -21.39 19.46
CA LYS A 150 -4.61 -20.94 20.27
C LYS A 150 -5.04 -20.22 21.55
N ALA A 151 -6.12 -19.44 21.51
CA ALA A 151 -6.62 -18.70 22.68
C ALA A 151 -7.31 -19.59 23.73
N ALA A 152 -7.67 -20.82 23.37
CA ALA A 152 -8.31 -21.80 24.25
C ALA A 152 -7.33 -22.73 24.97
N THR A 153 -6.02 -22.62 24.68
CA THR A 153 -4.92 -23.39 25.30
C THR A 153 -4.15 -22.51 26.27
#